data_AF-A0AAV1KAL0-F1
#
_entry.id   AF-A0AAV1KAL0-F1
#
_cell.length_a   1.000
_cell.length_b   1.000
_cell.length_c   1.000
_cell.angle_alpha   90.00
_cell.angle_beta   90.00
_cell.angle_gamma   90.00
#
_symmetry.space_group_name_H-M   'P 1'
#
loop_
_entity.id
_entity.type
_entity.pdbx_description
1 polymer ?
#
loop_
_entity_poly.entity_id
_entity_poly.type
_entity_poly.pdbx_seq_one_letter_code
_entity_poly.pdbx_strand_id
1 'polypeptide(L)'
;MPKCGYCGKFLSNVDCVRCSKCANNYHRACCSVPTGTTPQGWACQGCKVKTKPDPTSSSRASKTLCGDMSSEKSTPQSDLSENTPTTNNHMLREFMQEIRDLRSELSKTRTEIADCRREILDFKAELHSCGARLTALEDKVSTLETSCEDDGKVAERIKNENDIKKIFIS
;
A
#
# COMPACT_ATOMS: atom_id res chain seq x y z
N MET A 1 -13.63 22.45 -11.84
CA MET A 1 -14.10 21.39 -12.77
C MET A 1 -14.38 20.12 -11.99
N PRO A 2 -15.57 19.52 -12.10
CA PRO A 2 -15.90 18.30 -11.36
C PRO A 2 -15.06 17.12 -11.85
N LYS A 3 -14.63 16.27 -10.91
CA LYS A 3 -13.87 15.04 -11.18
C LYS A 3 -14.79 13.83 -11.10
N CYS A 4 -14.50 12.81 -11.89
CA CYS A 4 -15.20 11.55 -11.88
C CYS A 4 -14.96 10.82 -10.55
N GLY A 5 -16.03 10.43 -9.86
CA GLY A 5 -15.95 9.69 -8.60
C GLY A 5 -15.45 8.25 -8.74
N TYR A 6 -15.18 7.76 -9.96
CA TYR A 6 -14.61 6.43 -10.22
C TYR A 6 -13.14 6.51 -10.60
N CYS A 7 -12.79 7.27 -11.64
CA CYS A 7 -11.41 7.33 -12.17
C CYS A 7 -10.61 8.57 -11.72
N GLY A 8 -11.23 9.53 -11.02
CA GLY A 8 -10.57 10.76 -10.54
C GLY A 8 -10.21 11.79 -11.62
N LYS A 9 -10.40 11.48 -12.90
CA LYS A 9 -10.15 12.39 -14.03
C LYS A 9 -11.26 13.45 -14.16
N PHE A 10 -10.94 14.59 -14.75
CA PHE A 10 -11.91 15.66 -14.99
C PHE A 10 -13.04 15.20 -15.92
N LEU A 11 -14.26 15.65 -15.64
CA LEU A 11 -15.44 15.39 -16.47
C LEU A 11 -15.54 16.43 -17.59
N SER A 12 -15.96 15.99 -18.77
CA SER A 12 -16.48 16.90 -19.79
C SER A 12 -17.94 17.24 -19.45
N ASN A 13 -18.39 18.45 -19.81
CA ASN A 13 -19.74 18.92 -19.45
C ASN A 13 -20.88 18.12 -20.11
N VAL A 14 -20.57 17.30 -21.12
CA VAL A 14 -21.58 16.65 -21.97
C VAL A 14 -21.76 15.16 -21.65
N ASP A 15 -20.76 14.49 -21.06
CA ASP A 15 -20.72 13.03 -21.00
C ASP A 15 -20.55 12.46 -19.57
N CYS A 16 -21.25 13.09 -18.63
CA CYS A 16 -21.29 12.66 -17.24
C CYS A 16 -22.70 12.23 -16.79
N VAL A 17 -22.72 11.35 -15.79
CA VAL A 17 -23.93 10.89 -15.11
C VAL A 17 -23.82 11.18 -13.62
N ARG A 18 -24.90 11.70 -13.03
CA ARG A 18 -24.99 12.00 -11.61
C ARG A 18 -25.68 10.85 -10.88
N CYS A 19 -25.12 10.42 -9.76
CA CYS A 19 -25.75 9.43 -8.91
C CYS A 19 -27.00 10.02 -8.24
N SER A 20 -28.11 9.26 -8.20
CA SER A 20 -29.34 9.65 -7.50
C SER A 20 -29.22 9.60 -5.96
N LYS A 21 -28.18 8.93 -5.44
CA LYS A 21 -27.97 8.67 -4.01
C LYS A 21 -26.80 9.45 -3.39
N CYS A 22 -25.91 10.04 -4.19
CA CYS A 22 -24.78 10.82 -3.68
C CYS A 22 -24.49 12.02 -4.59
N ALA A 23 -23.70 12.98 -4.10
CA ALA A 23 -23.37 14.19 -4.85
C ALA A 23 -22.33 13.98 -5.98
N ASN A 24 -21.83 12.76 -6.16
CA ASN A 24 -20.76 12.48 -7.12
C ASN A 24 -21.26 12.35 -8.56
N ASN A 25 -20.39 12.78 -9.47
CA ASN A 25 -20.57 12.66 -10.91
C ASN A 25 -19.55 11.67 -11.47
N TYR A 26 -19.92 10.97 -12.53
CA TYR A 26 -19.12 9.89 -13.11
C TYR A 26 -19.11 10.00 -14.63
N HIS A 27 -18.03 9.58 -15.28
CA HIS A 27 -18.09 9.35 -16.73
C HIS A 27 -19.07 8.21 -17.01
N ARG A 28 -19.87 8.35 -18.06
CA ARG A 28 -20.77 7.28 -18.51
C ARG A 28 -20.01 5.97 -18.78
N ALA A 29 -18.87 6.07 -19.46
CA ALA A 29 -17.96 4.96 -19.73
C ALA A 29 -17.45 4.28 -18.44
N CYS A 30 -17.07 5.07 -17.41
CA CYS A 30 -16.60 4.52 -16.13
C CYS A 30 -17.68 3.76 -15.35
N CYS A 31 -18.96 3.99 -15.69
CA CYS A 31 -20.11 3.42 -15.01
C CYS A 31 -20.93 2.49 -15.89
N SER A 32 -20.42 2.15 -17.09
CA SER A 32 -21.12 1.33 -18.09
C SER A 32 -22.54 1.82 -18.39
N VAL A 33 -22.76 3.14 -18.35
CA VAL A 33 -24.04 3.75 -18.71
C VAL A 33 -24.00 4.06 -20.21
N PRO A 34 -24.96 3.57 -21.02
CA PRO A 34 -25.01 3.86 -22.45
C PRO A 34 -25.08 5.38 -22.72
N THR A 35 -24.55 5.82 -23.86
CA THR A 35 -24.72 7.20 -24.32
C THR A 35 -26.20 7.44 -24.66
N GLY A 36 -26.80 8.53 -24.17
CA GLY A 36 -28.22 8.84 -24.38
C GLY A 36 -29.02 9.02 -23.09
N THR A 37 -30.25 8.52 -23.03
CA THR A 37 -31.13 8.67 -21.86
C THR A 37 -30.56 7.96 -20.63
N THR A 38 -30.30 8.72 -19.57
CA THR A 38 -29.89 8.15 -18.28
C THR A 38 -31.11 7.43 -17.67
N PRO A 39 -30.98 6.18 -17.22
CA PRO A 39 -32.05 5.51 -16.49
C PRO A 39 -32.47 6.34 -15.27
N GLN A 40 -33.78 6.60 -15.14
CA GLN A 40 -34.31 7.36 -14.01
C GLN A 40 -33.95 6.66 -12.70
N GLY A 41 -33.39 7.41 -11.75
CA GLY A 41 -32.96 6.86 -10.46
C GLY A 41 -31.62 6.12 -10.46
N TRP A 42 -30.83 6.16 -11.54
CA TRP A 42 -29.51 5.52 -11.61
C TRP A 42 -28.62 5.83 -10.38
N ALA A 43 -28.06 4.79 -9.78
CA ALA A 43 -27.15 4.87 -8.65
C ALA A 43 -25.78 4.29 -9.01
N CYS A 44 -24.70 4.89 -8.50
CA CYS A 44 -23.35 4.37 -8.71
C CYS A 44 -23.14 3.04 -8.00
N GLN A 45 -22.13 2.27 -8.42
CA GLN A 45 -21.83 0.95 -7.85
C GLN A 45 -21.64 0.99 -6.33
N GLY A 46 -20.99 2.04 -5.80
CA GLY A 46 -20.82 2.21 -4.35
C GLY A 46 -22.12 2.44 -3.59
N CYS A 47 -23.13 3.07 -4.22
CA CYS A 47 -24.45 3.26 -3.62
C CYS A 47 -25.34 2.03 -3.81
N LYS A 48 -25.20 1.29 -4.92
CA LYS A 48 -25.91 0.01 -5.15
C LYS A 48 -25.50 -1.08 -4.17
N VAL A 49 -24.23 -1.14 -3.78
CA VAL A 49 -23.76 -2.15 -2.80
C VAL A 49 -24.26 -1.84 -1.37
N LYS A 50 -24.60 -0.58 -1.08
CA LYS A 50 -25.10 -0.14 0.23
C LYS A 50 -26.62 -0.27 0.39
N THR A 51 -27.36 -0.58 -0.67
CA THR A 51 -28.78 -0.92 -0.55
C THR A 51 -28.92 -2.36 -0.09
N LYS A 52 -29.54 -2.57 1.08
CA LYS A 52 -29.95 -3.92 1.51
C LYS A 52 -30.83 -4.53 0.39
N PRO A 53 -30.57 -5.76 -0.06
CA PRO A 53 -31.43 -6.40 -1.04
C PRO A 53 -32.80 -6.68 -0.40
N ASP A 54 -33.87 -6.25 -1.07
CA ASP A 54 -35.24 -6.65 -0.74
C ASP A 54 -35.43 -8.16 -1.00
N PRO A 55 -36.19 -8.89 -0.16
CA PRO A 55 -36.30 -10.34 -0.21
C PRO A 55 -37.34 -10.83 -1.23
N THR A 56 -37.32 -10.31 -2.47
CA THR A 56 -38.26 -10.76 -3.51
C THR A 56 -37.59 -10.83 -4.89
N SER A 57 -36.55 -11.64 -5.04
CA SER A 57 -36.21 -12.29 -6.31
C SER A 57 -35.29 -13.50 -6.09
N SER A 58 -35.89 -14.58 -5.58
CA SER A 58 -35.24 -15.89 -5.55
C SER A 58 -35.48 -16.60 -6.88
N SER A 59 -34.42 -16.75 -7.67
CA SER A 59 -34.32 -17.82 -8.67
C SER A 59 -32.91 -18.40 -8.61
N ARG A 60 -32.72 -19.26 -7.61
CA ARG A 60 -31.60 -20.20 -7.49
C ARG A 60 -31.99 -21.44 -8.29
N ALA A 61 -31.45 -21.59 -9.51
CA ALA A 61 -31.59 -22.83 -10.29
C ALA A 61 -30.54 -23.83 -9.78
N SER A 62 -31.03 -24.85 -9.07
CA SER A 62 -30.25 -25.96 -8.55
C SER A 62 -29.92 -26.98 -9.62
N LYS A 63 -28.73 -27.56 -9.45
CA LYS A 63 -28.12 -28.71 -10.12
C LYS A 63 -29.10 -29.86 -10.37
N THR A 64 -29.08 -30.42 -11.58
CA THR A 64 -29.63 -31.76 -11.89
C THR A 64 -28.46 -32.71 -12.18
N LEU A 65 -28.46 -33.83 -11.45
CA LEU A 65 -27.51 -34.94 -11.51
C LEU A 65 -27.90 -35.96 -12.61
N CYS A 66 -26.90 -36.78 -12.92
CA CYS A 66 -26.71 -37.79 -13.96
C CYS A 66 -27.59 -39.07 -13.95
N GLY A 67 -27.63 -39.74 -15.12
CA GLY A 67 -27.99 -41.14 -15.41
C GLY A 67 -28.90 -41.25 -16.66
N ASP A 68 -28.76 -42.15 -17.65
CA ASP A 68 -27.82 -43.23 -17.98
C ASP A 68 -28.17 -43.79 -19.40
N MET A 69 -27.24 -44.51 -20.04
CA MET A 69 -27.37 -45.54 -21.13
C MET A 69 -27.56 -45.20 -22.65
N SER A 70 -26.46 -45.47 -23.39
CA SER A 70 -26.27 -46.29 -24.62
C SER A 70 -27.11 -46.11 -25.91
N SER A 71 -26.43 -45.90 -27.05
CA SER A 71 -26.20 -46.92 -28.11
C SER A 71 -25.71 -46.30 -29.44
N GLU A 72 -24.77 -47.00 -30.08
CA GLU A 72 -24.01 -46.62 -31.29
C GLU A 72 -24.85 -46.56 -32.58
N LYS A 73 -24.49 -45.63 -33.50
CA LYS A 73 -24.63 -45.83 -34.95
C LYS A 73 -23.64 -44.96 -35.75
N SER A 74 -23.01 -45.61 -36.73
CA SER A 74 -21.80 -45.20 -37.44
C SER A 74 -22.01 -44.31 -38.69
N THR A 75 -20.92 -43.60 -39.06
CA THR A 75 -20.41 -43.17 -40.40
C THR A 75 -21.02 -41.95 -41.15
N PRO A 76 -20.29 -41.30 -42.09
CA PRO A 76 -18.93 -40.74 -41.99
C PRO A 76 -18.74 -39.32 -42.64
N GLN A 77 -17.66 -38.63 -42.24
CA GLN A 77 -16.84 -37.65 -42.99
C GLN A 77 -17.47 -36.36 -43.58
N SER A 78 -17.08 -35.19 -43.03
CA SER A 78 -16.92 -33.95 -43.80
C SER A 78 -15.97 -32.96 -43.08
N ASP A 79 -14.75 -32.85 -43.63
CA ASP A 79 -13.96 -31.64 -43.85
C ASP A 79 -13.95 -30.50 -42.80
N LEU A 80 -12.79 -30.41 -42.13
CA LEU A 80 -12.00 -29.20 -41.89
C LEU A 80 -12.74 -27.86 -41.70
N SER A 81 -13.03 -27.52 -40.44
CA SER A 81 -12.80 -26.17 -39.91
C SER A 81 -12.79 -26.20 -38.37
N GLU A 82 -11.70 -26.72 -37.81
CA GLU A 82 -11.51 -26.73 -36.36
C GLU A 82 -10.89 -25.40 -35.89
N ASN A 83 -11.69 -24.34 -35.89
CA ASN A 83 -11.38 -23.17 -35.04
C ASN A 83 -11.84 -23.49 -33.62
N THR A 84 -11.01 -24.28 -32.91
CA THR A 84 -11.25 -24.79 -31.55
C THR A 84 -11.63 -23.69 -30.54
N PRO A 85 -12.78 -23.81 -29.86
CA PRO A 85 -13.07 -23.05 -28.62
C PRO A 85 -12.05 -23.31 -27.50
N THR A 86 -11.33 -24.42 -27.59
CA THR A 86 -10.38 -24.94 -26.60
C THR A 86 -9.14 -24.05 -26.44
N THR A 87 -8.58 -23.56 -27.55
CA THR A 87 -7.37 -22.69 -27.54
C THR A 87 -7.65 -21.33 -26.91
N ASN A 88 -8.83 -20.73 -27.20
CA ASN A 88 -9.25 -19.47 -26.60
C ASN A 88 -9.51 -19.60 -25.09
N ASN A 89 -10.06 -20.73 -24.64
CA ASN A 89 -10.24 -21.01 -23.21
C ASN A 89 -8.91 -21.27 -22.48
N HIS A 90 -7.94 -21.90 -23.13
CA HIS A 90 -6.60 -22.09 -22.58
C HIS A 90 -5.89 -20.74 -22.39
N MET A 91 -5.85 -19.88 -23.43
CA MET A 91 -5.24 -18.55 -23.32
C MET A 91 -5.90 -17.70 -22.23
N LEU A 92 -7.23 -17.73 -22.11
CA LEU A 92 -7.94 -17.03 -21.04
C LEU A 92 -7.53 -17.54 -19.65
N ARG A 93 -7.32 -18.86 -19.48
CA ARG A 93 -6.86 -19.45 -18.22
C ARG A 93 -5.45 -18.98 -17.86
N GLU A 94 -4.54 -18.98 -18.83
CA GLU A 94 -3.16 -18.51 -18.63
C GLU A 94 -3.13 -17.03 -18.24
N PHE A 95 -3.88 -16.16 -18.94
CA PHE A 95 -3.99 -14.75 -18.55
C PHE A 95 -4.60 -14.56 -17.17
N MET A 96 -5.61 -15.36 -16.79
CA MET A 96 -6.15 -15.32 -15.43
C MET A 96 -5.16 -15.80 -14.37
N GLN A 97 -4.24 -16.70 -14.72
CA GLN A 97 -3.16 -17.12 -13.84
C GLN A 97 -2.12 -16.00 -13.70
N GLU A 98 -1.66 -15.43 -14.81
CA GLU A 98 -0.71 -14.32 -14.82
C GLU A 98 -1.22 -13.10 -14.06
N ILE A 99 -2.51 -12.75 -14.20
CA ILE A 99 -3.13 -11.67 -13.41
C ILE A 99 -3.10 -11.98 -11.91
N ARG A 100 -3.29 -13.25 -11.51
CA ARG A 100 -3.23 -13.65 -10.10
C ARG A 100 -1.81 -13.56 -9.57
N ASP A 101 -0.84 -13.99 -10.36
CA ASP A 101 0.57 -13.97 -9.99
C ASP A 101 1.07 -12.53 -9.86
N LEU A 102 0.77 -11.67 -10.84
CA LEU A 102 1.09 -10.24 -10.77
C LEU A 102 0.45 -9.54 -9.56
N ARG A 103 -0.78 -9.91 -9.18
CA ARG A 103 -1.42 -9.39 -7.96
C ARG A 103 -0.71 -9.86 -6.69
N SER A 104 -0.26 -11.12 -6.66
CA SER A 104 0.53 -11.66 -5.57
C SER A 104 1.87 -10.92 -5.44
N GLU A 105 2.60 -10.76 -6.53
CA GLU A 105 3.88 -10.03 -6.55
C GLU A 105 3.70 -8.58 -6.12
N LEU A 106 2.68 -7.87 -6.64
CA LEU A 106 2.34 -6.52 -6.19
C LEU A 106 2.06 -6.45 -4.68
N SER A 107 1.43 -7.49 -4.11
CA SER A 107 1.18 -7.57 -2.68
C SER A 107 2.48 -7.75 -1.89
N LYS A 108 3.38 -8.62 -2.35
CA LYS A 108 4.70 -8.85 -1.72
C LYS A 108 5.57 -7.59 -1.78
N THR A 109 5.65 -6.94 -2.93
CA THR A 109 6.41 -5.68 -3.05
C THR A 109 5.85 -4.60 -2.13
N ARG A 110 4.53 -4.54 -1.93
CA ARG A 110 3.94 -3.60 -0.96
C ARG A 110 4.33 -3.91 0.48
N THR A 111 4.41 -5.19 0.86
CA THR A 111 4.87 -5.57 2.19
C THR A 111 6.35 -5.27 2.38
N GLU A 112 7.19 -5.58 1.38
CA GLU A 112 8.63 -5.25 1.41
C GLU A 112 8.86 -3.75 1.55
N ILE A 113 8.12 -2.91 0.80
CA ILE A 113 8.20 -1.44 0.94
C ILE A 113 7.80 -0.99 2.36
N ALA A 114 6.78 -1.63 2.96
CA ALA A 114 6.35 -1.29 4.31
C ALA A 114 7.41 -1.68 5.36
N ASP A 115 8.06 -2.83 5.18
CA ASP A 115 9.11 -3.31 6.07
C ASP A 115 10.38 -2.47 5.93
N CYS A 116 10.84 -2.15 4.71
CA CYS A 116 11.96 -1.21 4.51
C CYS A 116 11.70 0.17 5.15
N ARG A 117 10.46 0.66 5.11
CA ARG A 117 10.10 1.91 5.80
C ARG A 117 10.23 1.79 7.32
N ARG A 118 9.91 0.64 7.89
CA ARG A 118 10.08 0.37 9.32
C ARG A 118 11.55 0.34 9.70
N GLU A 119 12.36 -0.39 8.93
CA GLU A 119 13.82 -0.45 9.13
C GLU A 119 14.48 0.94 9.06
N ILE A 120 14.05 1.80 8.12
CA ILE A 120 14.55 3.18 8.04
C ILE A 120 14.21 3.98 9.32
N LEU A 121 13.02 3.78 9.90
CA LEU A 121 12.64 4.45 11.14
C LEU A 121 13.47 3.95 12.32
N ASP A 122 13.71 2.65 12.39
CA ASP A 122 14.51 2.03 13.44
C ASP A 122 15.97 2.52 13.37
N PHE A 123 16.58 2.52 12.17
CA PHE A 123 17.93 3.07 11.97
C PHE A 123 18.03 4.55 12.32
N LYS A 124 17.01 5.35 12.03
CA LYS A 124 16.98 6.77 12.46
C LYS A 124 16.97 6.88 13.98
N ALA A 125 16.19 6.06 14.67
CA ALA A 125 16.14 6.06 16.13
C ALA A 125 17.49 5.67 16.74
N GLU A 126 18.15 4.65 16.19
CA GLU A 126 19.49 4.24 16.61
C GLU A 126 20.53 5.34 16.37
N LEU A 127 20.48 6.01 15.22
CA LEU A 127 21.38 7.12 14.90
C LEU A 127 21.18 8.31 15.85
N HIS A 128 19.93 8.65 16.19
CA HIS A 128 19.63 9.66 17.20
C HIS A 128 20.16 9.27 18.58
N SER A 129 20.01 8.00 18.98
CA SER A 129 20.57 7.49 20.24
C SER A 129 22.09 7.57 20.27
N CYS A 130 22.76 7.21 19.16
CA CYS A 130 24.20 7.34 19.02
C CYS A 130 24.66 8.80 19.12
N GLY A 131 23.96 9.71 18.44
CA GLY A 131 24.22 11.15 18.54
C GLY A 131 24.12 11.68 19.97
N ALA A 132 23.07 11.30 20.71
CA ALA A 132 22.92 11.68 22.12
C ALA A 132 24.06 11.14 22.99
N ARG A 133 24.54 9.92 22.73
CA ARG A 133 25.69 9.34 23.43
C ARG A 133 26.98 10.07 23.12
N LEU A 134 27.20 10.50 21.87
CA LEU A 134 28.37 11.29 21.48
C LEU A 134 28.37 12.64 22.19
N THR A 135 27.26 13.38 22.18
CA THR A 135 27.14 14.65 22.93
C THR A 135 27.42 14.45 24.42
N ALA A 136 26.87 13.40 25.03
CA ALA A 136 27.14 13.10 26.43
C ALA A 136 28.62 12.74 26.72
N LEU A 137 29.33 12.18 25.74
CA LEU A 137 30.77 11.92 25.85
C LEU A 137 31.57 13.21 25.66
N GLU A 138 31.19 14.06 24.72
CA GLU A 138 31.78 15.39 24.51
C GLU A 138 31.68 16.24 25.80
N ASP A 139 30.50 16.30 26.41
CA ASP A 139 30.29 17.01 27.69
C ASP A 139 31.18 16.47 28.81
N LYS A 140 31.33 15.14 28.89
CA LYS A 140 32.21 14.49 29.87
C LYS A 140 33.67 14.83 29.63
N VAL A 141 34.12 14.84 28.37
CA VAL A 141 35.49 15.21 28.02
C VAL A 141 35.75 16.67 28.40
N SER A 142 34.86 17.60 28.06
CA SER A 142 35.01 19.01 28.47
C SER A 142 35.00 19.19 30.00
N THR A 143 34.21 18.40 30.73
CA THR A 143 34.23 18.40 32.20
C THR A 143 35.57 17.89 32.75
N LEU A 144 36.14 16.86 32.14
CA LEU A 144 37.44 16.33 32.55
C LEU A 144 38.59 17.28 32.23
N GLU A 145 38.54 17.95 31.07
CA GLU A 145 39.52 18.97 30.68
C GLU A 145 39.55 20.13 31.68
N THR A 146 38.37 20.67 32.03
CA THR A 146 38.25 21.75 33.02
C THR A 146 38.70 21.32 34.42
N SER A 147 38.35 20.10 34.86
CA SER A 147 38.82 19.56 36.14
C SER A 147 40.34 19.42 36.19
N CYS A 148 40.97 19.00 35.09
CA CYS A 148 42.42 18.84 35.01
C CYS A 148 43.15 20.19 35.07
N GLU A 149 42.60 21.22 34.42
CA GLU A 149 43.13 22.58 34.50
C GLU A 149 43.08 23.13 35.94
N ASP A 150 41.97 22.91 36.63
CA ASP A 150 41.80 23.38 38.00
C ASP A 150 42.71 22.64 38.99
N ASP A 151 42.86 21.32 38.84
CA ASP A 151 43.82 20.52 39.62
C ASP A 151 45.27 21.02 39.40
N GLY A 152 45.62 21.40 38.16
CA GLY A 152 46.91 22.01 37.83
C GLY A 152 47.14 23.34 38.57
N LYS A 153 46.14 24.24 38.56
CA LYS A 153 46.20 25.52 39.30
C LYS A 153 46.32 25.30 40.82
N VAL A 154 45.61 24.32 41.36
CA VAL A 154 45.68 23.96 42.79
C VAL A 154 47.08 23.45 43.15
N ALA A 155 47.65 22.55 42.34
CA ALA A 155 49.00 22.05 42.54
C ALA A 155 50.06 23.17 42.52
N GLU A 156 49.94 24.11 41.57
CA GLU A 156 50.82 25.27 41.47
C GLU A 156 50.70 26.20 42.69
N ARG A 157 49.47 26.44 43.16
CA ARG A 157 49.22 27.23 44.38
C ARG A 157 49.87 26.60 45.62
N ILE A 158 49.72 25.29 45.80
CA ILE A 158 50.32 24.54 46.92
C ILE A 158 51.85 24.63 46.87
N LYS A 159 52.43 24.49 45.68
CA LYS A 159 53.89 24.62 45.48
C LYS A 159 54.38 26.01 45.88
N ASN A 160 53.73 27.05 45.40
CA ASN A 160 54.08 28.44 45.73
C ASN A 160 53.98 28.71 47.24
N GLU A 161 52.93 28.21 47.91
CA GLU A 161 52.78 28.37 49.36
C GLU A 161 53.90 27.65 50.15
N ASN A 162 54.29 26.45 49.71
CA ASN A 162 55.38 25.70 50.34
C ASN A 162 56.74 26.38 50.14
N ASP A 163 57.00 26.95 48.96
CA ASP A 163 58.23 27.68 48.68
C ASP A 163 58.32 28.95 49.52
N ILE A 164 57.21 29.67 49.72
CA ILE A 164 57.14 30.82 50.66
C ILE A 164 57.46 30.37 52.09
N LYS A 165 56.85 29.27 52.57
CA LYS A 165 57.09 28.78 53.93
C LYS A 165 58.56 28.42 54.19
N LYS A 166 59.28 27.88 53.20
CA LYS A 166 60.72 27.57 53.32
C LYS A 166 61.58 28.81 53.54
N ILE A 167 61.22 29.95 52.94
CA ILE A 167 61.95 31.22 53.11
C ILE A 167 61.87 31.72 54.56
N PHE A 168 60.73 31.55 55.22
CA PHE A 168 60.52 32.05 56.59
C PHE A 168 61.05 31.11 57.69
N ILE A 169 61.38 29.86 57.36
CA ILE A 169 61.87 28.86 58.32
C ILE A 169 63.41 28.68 58.24
N SER A 170 64.04 29.17 57.16
CA SER A 170 65.50 29.16 56.98
C SER A 170 66.15 30.43 57.52
#